data_AF-A0A645F098-F1
#
_entry.id   AF-A0A645F098-F1
#
_cell.length_a   1.000
_cell.length_b   1.000
_cell.length_c   1.000
_cell.angle_alpha   90.00
_cell.angle_beta   90.00
_cell.angle_gamma   90.00
#
_symmetry.space_group_name_H-M   'P 1'
#
loop_
_entity.id
_entity.type
_entity.pdbx_description
1 polymer ?
#
loop_
_entity_poly.entity_id
_entity_poly.type
_entity_poly.pdbx_seq_one_letter_code
_entity_poly.pdbx_strand_id
1 'polypeptide(L)' 'MLPDDVKFLAPFVLAHRLILRPEAKLDGLMARTVIGEILEATPIPLPDVERNGRGQVK' A
#
# COMPACT_ATOMS: atom_id res chain seq x y z
N MET A 1 11.12 -10.54 4.05
CA MET A 1 10.51 -9.72 2.97
C MET A 1 9.97 -8.47 3.62
N LEU A 2 10.30 -7.29 3.08
CA LEU A 2 9.91 -6.01 3.65
C LEU A 2 8.58 -5.52 3.04
N PRO A 3 7.82 -4.67 3.74
CA PRO A 3 6.63 -4.03 3.16
C PRO A 3 6.93 -3.29 1.84
N ASP A 4 8.11 -2.70 1.71
CA ASP A 4 8.54 -1.97 0.51
C ASP A 4 8.68 -2.88 -0.71
N ASP A 5 9.13 -4.12 -0.52
CA ASP A 5 9.22 -5.11 -1.61
C ASP A 5 7.83 -5.39 -2.20
N VAL A 6 6.82 -5.49 -1.33
CA VAL A 6 5.42 -5.71 -1.74
C VAL A 6 4.86 -4.48 -2.45
N LYS A 7 5.08 -3.28 -1.88
CA LYS A 7 4.63 -2.02 -2.50
C LYS A 7 5.26 -1.79 -3.88
N PHE A 8 6.53 -2.15 -4.05
CA PHE A 8 7.22 -2.04 -5.33
C PHE A 8 6.63 -2.97 -6.40
N LEU A 9 6.32 -4.22 -6.05
CA LEU A 9 5.81 -5.22 -7.00
C LEU A 9 4.32 -5.08 -7.31
N ALA A 10 3.53 -4.52 -6.38
CA ALA A 10 2.08 -4.46 -6.49
C ALA A 10 1.54 -3.83 -7.79
N PRO A 11 2.08 -2.71 -8.33
CA PRO A 11 1.61 -2.16 -9.61
C PRO A 11 1.83 -3.10 -10.80
N PHE A 12 2.84 -3.96 -10.76
CA PHE A 12 3.16 -4.90 -11.85
C PHE A 12 2.32 -6.17 -11.78
N VAL A 13 1.89 -6.58 -10.58
CA VAL A 13 1.13 -7.82 -10.38
C VAL A 13 -0.39 -7.57 -10.36
N LEU A 14 -0.83 -6.50 -9.70
CA LEU A 14 -2.24 -6.24 -9.43
C LEU A 14 -2.93 -5.41 -10.52
N ALA A 15 -2.20 -4.60 -11.29
CA ALA A 15 -2.81 -3.76 -12.33
C ALA A 15 -3.56 -4.59 -13.39
N HIS A 16 -3.03 -5.77 -13.76
CA HIS A 16 -3.69 -6.69 -14.70
C HIS A 16 -4.88 -7.44 -14.09
N ARG A 17 -5.00 -7.45 -12.75
CA ARG A 17 -6.08 -8.11 -12.01
C ARG A 17 -7.22 -7.16 -11.64
N LEU A 18 -7.04 -5.86 -11.86
CA LEU A 18 -8.04 -4.85 -11.60
C LEU A 18 -8.88 -4.59 -12.87
N ILE A 19 -10.16 -4.92 -12.81
CA ILE A 19 -11.10 -4.67 -13.91
C ILE A 19 -11.76 -3.32 -13.68
N LEU A 20 -11.34 -2.31 -14.45
CA LEU A 20 -12.01 -1.02 -14.47
C LEU A 20 -13.34 -1.11 -15.23
N ARG A 21 -14.33 -0.37 -14.72
CA ARG A 21 -15.57 -0.13 -15.45
C ARG A 21 -15.28 0.64 -16.75
N PRO A 22 -16.06 0.46 -17.82
CA PRO A 22 -15.85 1.15 -19.08
C PRO A 22 -15.79 2.68 -18.94
N GLU A 23 -16.64 3.25 -18.10
CA GLU A 23 -16.73 4.70 -17.87
C GLU A 23 -15.41 5.25 -17.33
N ALA A 24 -14.81 4.58 -16.34
CA ALA A 24 -13.53 4.97 -15.78
C ALA A 24 -12.39 4.90 -16.81
N LYS A 25 -12.42 3.94 -17.74
CA LYS A 25 -11.42 3.88 -18.83
C LYS A 25 -11.58 5.02 -19.82
N LEU A 26 -12.82 5.40 -20.13
CA LEU A 26 -13.11 6.55 -21.02
C LEU A 26 -12.64 7.86 -20.40
N ASP A 27 -12.72 7.98 -19.07
CA ASP A 27 -12.17 9.11 -18.31
C ASP A 27 -10.63 9.10 -18.21
N GLY A 28 -9.96 8.15 -18.88
CA GLY A 28 -8.50 8.05 -18.93
C GLY A 28 -7.86 7.37 -17.72
N LEU A 29 -8.66 6.79 -16.81
CA LEU A 29 -8.14 6.12 -15.62
C LEU A 29 -7.38 4.84 -16.01
N MET A 30 -6.19 4.65 -15.45
CA MET A 30 -5.39 3.44 -15.65
C MET A 30 -5.34 2.62 -14.37
N ALA A 31 -5.43 1.29 -14.49
CA ALA A 31 -5.36 0.39 -13.33
C ALA A 31 -4.07 0.57 -12.51
N ARG A 32 -2.94 0.87 -13.17
CA ARG A 32 -1.66 1.15 -12.50
C ARG A 32 -1.73 2.40 -11.62
N THR A 33 -2.42 3.45 -12.08
CA THR A 33 -2.61 4.70 -11.33
C THR A 33 -3.45 4.44 -10.08
N VAL A 34 -4.57 3.73 -10.22
CA VAL A 34 -5.45 3.37 -9.09
C VAL A 34 -4.69 2.56 -8.03
N ILE A 35 -3.92 1.56 -8.45
CA ILE A 35 -3.10 0.78 -7.51
C ILE A 35 -2.06 1.67 -6.82
N GLY A 36 -1.41 2.59 -7.54
CA GLY A 36 -0.47 3.55 -6.97
C GLY A 36 -1.11 4.40 -5.87
N GLU A 37 -2.24 5.03 -6.16
CA GLU A 37 -2.98 5.87 -5.21
C GLU A 37 -3.39 5.10 -3.94
N ILE A 38 -3.85 3.85 -4.10
CA ILE A 38 -4.18 2.98 -2.96
C ILE A 38 -2.94 2.69 -2.10
N LEU A 39 -1.79 2.39 -2.71
CA LEU A 39 -0.56 2.07 -1.99
C LEU A 39 0.04 3.28 -1.27
N GLU A 40 -0.12 4.47 -1.83
CA GLU A 40 0.25 5.74 -1.20
C GLU A 40 -0.64 6.04 0.02
N ALA A 41 -1.95 5.84 -0.11
CA ALA A 41 -2.90 6.04 0.98
C ALA A 41 -2.81 4.97 2.10
N THR A 42 -2.22 3.81 1.81
CA THR A 42 -2.12 2.70 2.78
C THR A 42 -0.86 2.83 3.64
N PRO A 43 -0.99 3.09 4.96
CA PRO A 43 0.17 3.15 5.85
C PRO A 43 0.82 1.77 5.99
N ILE A 44 2.15 1.76 6.20
CA ILE A 44 2.86 0.54 6.56
C ILE A 44 2.60 0.28 8.05
N PRO A 45 2.15 -0.92 8.46
CA PRO A 45 1.99 -1.25 9.86
C PRO A 45 3.35 -1.15 10.55
N LEU A 46 3.45 -0.25 11.53
CA LEU A 46 4.59 -0.24 12.44
C LEU A 46 4.32 -1.33 13.50
N PRO A 47 5.33 -2.12 13.89
CA PRO A 47 5.17 -3.02 15.03
C PRO A 47 4.75 -2.20 16.25
N ASP A 48 3.82 -2.71 17.04
CA ASP A 48 3.43 -2.12 18.30
C ASP A 48 4.68 -2.01 19.18
N VAL A 49 5.25 -0.81 19.25
CA VAL A 49 6.30 -0.49 20.22
C VAL A 49 5.62 -0.37 21.58
N GLU A 50 5.13 -1.48 22.11
CA GLU A 50 4.71 -1.55 23.50
C GLU A 50 5.93 -1.26 24.37
N ARG A 51 5.95 -0.04 24.92
CA ARG A 51 6.48 0.35 26.22
C ARG A 51 7.27 -0.76 26.93
N ASN A 52 8.50 -1.05 26.50
CA ASN A 52 9.45 -1.76 27.37
C ASN A 52 10.06 -0.74 28.36
N GLY A 53 9.18 -0.05 29.08
CA GLY A 53 9.49 0.87 30.18
C GLY A 53 9.80 0.11 31.46
N ARG A 54 10.69 -0.88 31.39
CA ARG A 54 11.34 -1.38 32.60
C ARG A 54 12.44 -0.40 33.00
N GLY A 55 12.13 0.42 33.98
CA GLY A 55 13.07 0.86 35.01
C GLY A 55 13.83 2.16 34.73
N GLN A 56 13.19 3.30 34.97
CA GLN A 56 13.90 4.38 35.68
C GLN A 56 13.36 4.38 37.10
N VAL A 57 14.11 3.72 37.97
CA VAL A 57 13.99 3.85 39.42
C VAL A 57 14.84 5.06 39.81
N LYS A 58 14.19 5.97 40.53
CA LYS A 58 14.72 7.13 41.27
C LYS A 58 14.93 8.42 40.49
#